data_AF-A0A2T0K871-F1
#
_entry.id   AF-A0A2T0K871-F1
#
_cell.length_a   1.000
_cell.length_b   1.000
_cell.length_c   1.000
_cell.angle_alpha   90.00
_cell.angle_beta   90.00
_cell.angle_gamma   90.00
#
_symmetry.space_group_name_H-M   'P 1'
#
loop_
_entity.id
_entity.type
_entity.pdbx_description
1 polymer ?
#
loop_
_entity_poly.entity_id
_entity_poly.type
_entity_poly.pdbx_seq_one_letter_code
_entity_poly.pdbx_strand_id
1 'polypeptide(L)'
;MPVLSRPAILLAAATVAAGLLVAPGAALATPSTPAATLASPAATLASPGTALAAETTTELTAAEMKAAIATVTEATVAAGAKGWAAQGGFSISAGGSSLTGWQRLRMDRVRWVADSTFAITGSPESRSVLKQGAGIYDPVGDGMSRSALKMMGRPAVQYVFEADKSVTLDKAAPGPVELAAPTIAAGTRTVHEDGTTDYRFSDPTVGDVTLHADGSAVLTAAESSLTDDGLTVSMEIDYNYGEQDVPVPVAGETIDAKTLTTGIAYLNMASSVKYAATDGAAATRKAAKGGKIKVATLRKLVGKEAAAANKSAGAAVVKVKNITSGVRVHATNPWTKQSVAYTVKASGKKVVVKKA
;
A
#
# COMPACT_ATOMS: atom_id res chain seq x y z
N MET A 1 8.69 6.58 -17.26
CA MET A 1 8.20 5.24 -16.90
C MET A 1 7.43 5.41 -15.60
N PRO A 2 6.14 5.06 -15.52
CA PRO A 2 5.46 5.11 -14.24
C PRO A 2 6.08 4.00 -13.39
N VAL A 3 6.91 4.39 -12.44
CA VAL A 3 7.35 3.51 -11.38
C VAL A 3 6.09 3.25 -10.57
N LEU A 4 5.44 2.11 -10.82
CA LEU A 4 4.53 1.50 -9.87
C LEU A 4 5.32 1.43 -8.56
N SER A 5 5.02 2.34 -7.65
CA SER A 5 5.64 2.42 -6.34
C SER A 5 5.37 1.09 -5.65
N ARG A 6 6.45 0.48 -5.17
CA ARG A 6 6.53 -0.86 -4.61
C ARG A 6 5.71 -1.14 -3.32
N PRO A 7 4.98 -0.22 -2.66
CA PRO A 7 4.04 -0.60 -1.59
C PRO A 7 2.77 -1.29 -2.10
N ALA A 8 2.31 -1.00 -3.32
CA ALA A 8 1.04 -1.54 -3.86
C ALA A 8 1.09 -3.06 -4.13
N ILE A 9 2.30 -3.64 -4.28
CA ILE A 9 2.49 -5.06 -4.56
C ILE A 9 2.55 -5.89 -3.25
N LEU A 10 2.91 -5.29 -2.12
CA LEU A 10 2.95 -5.96 -0.81
C LEU A 10 1.67 -5.75 0.01
N LEU A 11 1.13 -4.51 0.03
CA LEU A 11 -0.16 -4.22 -0.61
C LEU A 11 -1.06 -5.42 -0.93
N ALA A 12 -0.98 -5.77 -2.22
CA ALA A 12 -1.64 -6.87 -2.88
C ALA A 12 -1.43 -8.22 -2.21
N ALA A 13 -0.25 -8.56 -1.68
CA ALA A 13 -0.01 -9.86 -1.06
C ALA A 13 -0.74 -10.04 0.29
N ALA A 14 -0.80 -8.98 1.11
CA ALA A 14 -1.59 -8.99 2.34
C ALA A 14 -3.09 -8.82 2.07
N THR A 15 -3.49 -8.05 1.05
CA THR A 15 -4.89 -8.00 0.60
C THR A 15 -5.32 -9.24 -0.19
N VAL A 16 -4.42 -10.09 -0.72
CA VAL A 16 -4.84 -11.36 -1.35
C VAL A 16 -5.30 -12.36 -0.28
N ALA A 17 -4.76 -12.27 0.94
CA ALA A 17 -5.25 -13.07 2.06
C ALA A 17 -6.36 -12.40 2.88
N ALA A 18 -6.57 -11.08 2.75
CA ALA A 18 -7.58 -10.33 3.53
C ALA A 18 -8.60 -9.53 2.70
N GLY A 19 -8.63 -9.67 1.36
CA GLY A 19 -9.45 -8.82 0.49
C GLY A 19 -9.34 -9.18 -0.99
N LEU A 20 -9.92 -10.32 -1.41
CA LEU A 20 -10.00 -10.70 -2.82
C LEU A 20 -11.37 -11.26 -3.23
N LEU A 21 -12.39 -10.39 -3.30
CA LEU A 21 -13.15 -10.02 -4.52
C LEU A 21 -14.50 -9.37 -4.17
N VAL A 22 -14.58 -8.06 -4.38
CA VAL A 22 -15.84 -7.31 -4.46
C VAL A 22 -16.48 -7.53 -5.84
N ALA A 23 -17.72 -8.02 -5.86
CA ALA A 23 -18.73 -7.67 -6.88
C ALA A 23 -20.14 -7.63 -6.21
N PRO A 24 -21.00 -6.65 -6.55
CA PRO A 24 -22.26 -6.40 -5.85
C PRO A 24 -23.42 -7.22 -6.43
N GLY A 25 -24.26 -7.82 -5.58
CA GLY A 25 -25.45 -8.52 -6.07
C GLY A 25 -26.37 -9.10 -4.98
N ALA A 26 -27.31 -8.28 -4.54
CA ALA A 26 -28.70 -8.59 -4.21
C ALA A 26 -29.09 -9.51 -3.01
N ALA A 27 -29.95 -8.90 -2.18
CA ALA A 27 -31.21 -9.43 -1.64
C ALA A 27 -31.21 -10.34 -0.40
N LEU A 28 -31.64 -9.70 0.69
CA LEU A 28 -32.37 -10.23 1.85
C LEU A 28 -33.29 -11.42 1.53
N ALA A 29 -33.15 -12.51 2.29
CA ALA A 29 -34.23 -13.42 2.63
C ALA A 29 -34.00 -13.98 4.05
N THR A 30 -35.04 -13.91 4.87
CA THR A 30 -35.13 -14.31 6.28
C THR A 30 -35.04 -15.83 6.49
N PRO A 31 -34.67 -16.31 7.70
CA PRO A 31 -34.35 -17.71 7.96
C PRO A 31 -35.60 -18.58 8.10
N SER A 32 -35.54 -19.79 7.54
CA SER A 32 -36.47 -20.88 7.83
C SER A 32 -35.74 -21.98 8.61
N THR A 33 -36.16 -22.17 9.85
CA THR A 33 -35.73 -23.21 10.79
C THR A 33 -36.10 -24.61 10.29
N PRO A 34 -35.20 -25.61 10.40
CA PRO A 34 -35.61 -26.99 10.56
C PRO A 34 -35.36 -27.46 12.00
N ALA A 35 -36.37 -28.12 12.56
CA ALA A 35 -36.37 -28.72 13.88
C ALA A 35 -35.32 -29.84 14.00
N ALA A 36 -34.54 -29.79 15.08
CA ALA A 36 -33.67 -30.89 15.49
C ALA A 36 -34.47 -31.96 16.24
N THR A 37 -34.36 -33.21 15.78
CA THR A 37 -34.89 -34.40 16.46
C THR A 37 -33.99 -34.74 17.64
N LEU A 38 -34.53 -34.62 18.86
CA LEU A 38 -33.87 -35.05 20.10
C LEU A 38 -33.96 -36.58 20.23
N ALA A 39 -32.82 -37.24 20.34
CA ALA A 39 -32.72 -38.60 20.87
C ALA A 39 -31.98 -38.55 22.22
N SER A 40 -32.69 -38.82 23.32
CA SER A 40 -32.09 -39.12 24.61
C SER A 40 -31.47 -40.52 24.61
N PRO A 41 -30.45 -40.74 25.46
CA PRO A 41 -30.61 -41.83 26.41
C PRO A 41 -30.20 -41.50 27.85
N ALA A 42 -30.96 -42.14 28.73
CA ALA A 42 -30.72 -42.57 30.10
C ALA A 42 -29.46 -42.08 30.85
N ALA A 43 -29.75 -41.44 31.99
CA ALA A 43 -28.82 -41.13 33.05
C ALA A 43 -28.19 -42.39 33.66
N THR A 44 -26.87 -42.36 33.84
CA THR A 44 -26.17 -43.17 34.84
C THR A 44 -25.39 -42.21 35.72
N LEU A 45 -25.76 -42.14 37.01
CA LEU A 45 -25.08 -41.36 38.04
C LEU A 45 -23.68 -41.94 38.30
N ALA A 46 -22.65 -41.21 37.91
CA ALA A 46 -21.27 -41.43 38.33
C ALA A 46 -20.71 -40.15 38.97
N SER A 47 -19.91 -40.33 40.02
CA SER A 47 -19.29 -39.31 40.88
C SER A 47 -18.68 -38.11 40.12
N PRO A 48 -18.57 -36.92 40.75
CA PRO A 48 -17.95 -35.75 40.14
C PRO A 48 -16.43 -35.91 40.13
N GLY A 49 -15.93 -36.78 39.26
CA GLY A 49 -14.64 -36.53 38.63
C GLY A 49 -14.87 -35.41 37.63
N THR A 50 -14.03 -34.37 37.64
CA THR A 50 -13.93 -33.39 36.56
C THR A 50 -13.72 -34.15 35.24
N ALA A 51 -14.82 -34.48 34.57
CA ALA A 51 -14.80 -34.95 33.21
C ALA A 51 -14.38 -33.75 32.37
N LEU A 52 -13.08 -33.70 32.08
CA LEU A 52 -12.51 -32.85 31.04
C LEU A 52 -13.36 -33.12 29.78
N ALA A 53 -14.15 -32.12 29.39
CA ALA A 53 -15.06 -32.24 28.27
C ALA A 53 -14.22 -32.26 27.01
N ALA A 54 -13.92 -33.45 26.51
CA ALA A 54 -13.05 -33.63 25.36
C ALA A 54 -13.41 -32.67 24.20
N GLU A 55 -12.38 -32.12 23.57
CA GLU A 55 -12.52 -31.30 22.36
C GLU A 55 -13.44 -32.00 21.36
N THR A 56 -14.41 -31.25 20.82
CA THR A 56 -15.40 -31.80 19.90
C THR A 56 -15.13 -31.29 18.50
N THR A 57 -14.60 -32.14 17.63
CA THR A 57 -14.42 -31.87 16.20
C THR A 57 -15.60 -32.41 15.40
N THR A 58 -16.20 -31.55 14.58
CA THR A 58 -17.33 -31.86 13.70
C THR A 58 -16.97 -31.55 12.25
N GLU A 59 -17.22 -32.50 11.35
CA GLU A 59 -17.14 -32.27 9.90
C GLU A 59 -18.35 -31.45 9.44
N LEU A 60 -18.10 -30.38 8.70
CA LEU A 60 -19.10 -29.48 8.15
C LEU A 60 -19.06 -29.54 6.62
N THR A 61 -20.23 -29.65 6.00
CA THR A 61 -20.37 -29.39 4.56
C THR A 61 -20.01 -27.94 4.24
N ALA A 62 -19.74 -27.64 2.97
CA ALA A 62 -19.42 -26.27 2.53
C ALA A 62 -20.52 -25.25 2.92
N ALA A 63 -21.80 -25.65 2.86
CA ALA A 63 -22.92 -24.81 3.25
C ALA A 63 -22.96 -24.55 4.76
N GLU A 64 -22.71 -25.56 5.58
CA GLU A 64 -22.65 -25.45 7.04
C GLU A 64 -21.44 -24.62 7.48
N MET A 65 -20.28 -24.83 6.86
CA MET A 65 -19.06 -24.05 7.12
C MET A 65 -19.30 -22.57 6.79
N LYS A 66 -19.88 -22.28 5.62
CA LYS A 66 -20.23 -20.91 5.23
C LYS A 66 -21.18 -20.24 6.22
N ALA A 67 -22.20 -20.95 6.70
CA ALA A 67 -23.13 -20.42 7.70
C ALA A 67 -22.45 -20.15 9.05
N ALA A 68 -21.53 -21.04 9.47
CA ALA A 68 -20.78 -20.87 10.70
C ALA A 68 -19.83 -19.65 10.62
N ILE A 69 -19.09 -19.52 9.53
CA ILE A 69 -18.20 -18.37 9.29
C ILE A 69 -18.99 -17.07 9.18
N ALA A 70 -20.21 -17.09 8.62
CA ALA A 70 -21.09 -15.91 8.59
C ALA A 70 -21.50 -15.43 10.01
N THR A 71 -21.66 -16.36 10.94
CA THR A 71 -21.94 -16.02 12.35
C THR A 71 -20.72 -15.35 12.99
N VAL A 72 -19.52 -15.90 12.77
CA VAL A 72 -18.26 -15.33 13.26
C VAL A 72 -18.04 -13.93 12.67
N THR A 73 -18.29 -13.79 11.38
CA THR A 73 -18.26 -12.54 10.61
C THR A 73 -19.12 -11.47 11.27
N GLU A 74 -20.39 -11.76 11.55
CA GLU A 74 -21.32 -10.81 12.17
C GLU A 74 -20.85 -10.35 13.56
N ALA A 75 -20.46 -11.30 14.42
CA ALA A 75 -19.93 -11.00 15.76
C ALA A 75 -18.65 -10.15 15.69
N THR A 76 -17.79 -10.43 14.73
CA THR A 76 -16.53 -9.70 14.51
C THR A 76 -16.76 -8.28 14.01
N VAL A 77 -17.74 -8.05 13.13
CA VAL A 77 -18.13 -6.68 12.72
C VAL A 77 -18.58 -5.87 13.93
N ALA A 78 -19.40 -6.47 14.80
CA ALA A 78 -19.87 -5.81 16.01
C ALA A 78 -18.71 -5.46 16.96
N ALA A 79 -17.78 -6.39 17.18
CA ALA A 79 -16.58 -6.16 18.00
C ALA A 79 -15.70 -5.04 17.42
N GLY A 80 -15.52 -5.01 16.10
CA GLY A 80 -14.71 -4.03 15.38
C GLY A 80 -15.34 -2.66 15.13
N ALA A 81 -16.58 -2.42 15.59
CA ALA A 81 -17.33 -1.21 15.26
C ALA A 81 -16.63 0.10 15.63
N LYS A 82 -15.86 0.10 16.73
CA LYS A 82 -15.07 1.25 17.20
C LYS A 82 -13.64 1.27 16.68
N GLY A 83 -13.17 0.15 16.17
CA GLY A 83 -11.78 -0.06 15.77
C GLY A 83 -11.31 -1.48 16.03
N TRP A 84 -10.16 -1.78 15.45
CA TRP A 84 -9.49 -3.08 15.59
C TRP A 84 -8.01 -2.94 15.27
N ALA A 85 -7.20 -3.87 15.77
CA ALA A 85 -5.81 -4.04 15.41
C ALA A 85 -5.60 -5.47 14.93
N ALA A 86 -4.73 -5.63 13.94
CA ALA A 86 -4.24 -6.91 13.48
C ALA A 86 -2.72 -6.92 13.57
N GLN A 87 -2.13 -8.03 13.98
CA GLN A 87 -0.67 -8.21 13.96
C GLN A 87 -0.36 -9.62 13.52
N GLY A 88 0.63 -9.79 12.64
CA GLY A 88 0.88 -11.08 12.06
C GLY A 88 2.28 -11.24 11.49
N GLY A 89 2.69 -12.50 11.38
CA GLY A 89 3.91 -12.93 10.72
C GLY A 89 3.61 -13.53 9.36
N PHE A 90 4.59 -13.45 8.45
CA PHE A 90 4.54 -14.22 7.21
C PHE A 90 5.90 -14.84 6.89
N SER A 91 5.85 -15.97 6.19
CA SER A 91 7.01 -16.65 5.64
C SER A 91 6.73 -17.03 4.19
N ILE A 92 7.71 -16.81 3.32
CA ILE A 92 7.69 -17.21 1.92
C ILE A 92 8.97 -18.01 1.67
N SER A 93 8.86 -19.27 1.27
CA SER A 93 9.99 -20.11 0.91
C SER A 93 9.88 -20.57 -0.53
N ALA A 94 10.96 -20.44 -1.29
CA ALA A 94 11.06 -20.91 -2.67
C ALA A 94 12.52 -21.26 -3.02
N GLY A 95 12.74 -22.41 -3.65
CA GLY A 95 14.05 -22.77 -4.20
C GLY A 95 15.21 -22.75 -3.19
N GLY A 96 14.95 -23.15 -1.93
CA GLY A 96 15.95 -23.15 -0.86
C GLY A 96 16.22 -21.78 -0.23
N SER A 97 15.53 -20.73 -0.67
CA SER A 97 15.54 -19.41 -0.02
C SER A 97 14.27 -19.21 0.81
N SER A 98 14.38 -18.41 1.87
CA SER A 98 13.23 -18.00 2.68
C SER A 98 13.26 -16.49 2.94
N LEU A 99 12.07 -15.90 2.94
CA LEU A 99 11.80 -14.52 3.28
C LEU A 99 10.79 -14.53 4.43
N THR A 100 11.12 -13.89 5.53
CA THR A 100 10.19 -13.71 6.64
C THR A 100 9.94 -12.24 6.90
N GLY A 101 8.78 -11.94 7.45
CA GLY A 101 8.41 -10.58 7.83
C GLY A 101 7.24 -10.56 8.78
N TRP A 102 6.83 -9.35 9.14
CA TRP A 102 5.66 -9.12 9.97
C TRP A 102 4.91 -7.89 9.48
N GLN A 103 3.63 -7.84 9.84
CA GLN A 103 2.75 -6.71 9.59
C GLN A 103 1.93 -6.41 10.85
N ARG A 104 1.64 -5.13 11.05
CA ARG A 104 0.66 -4.65 12.02
C ARG A 104 -0.26 -3.65 11.34
N LEU A 105 -1.56 -3.84 11.46
CA LEU A 105 -2.58 -2.90 11.03
C LEU A 105 -3.36 -2.40 12.24
N ARG A 106 -3.74 -1.13 12.25
CA ARG A 106 -4.67 -0.59 13.24
C ARG A 106 -5.69 0.29 12.55
N MET A 107 -6.93 0.16 12.96
CA MET A 107 -8.07 0.90 12.47
C MET A 107 -8.73 1.63 13.63
N ASP A 108 -8.71 2.95 13.59
CA ASP A 108 -9.51 3.81 14.44
C ASP A 108 -10.72 4.31 13.66
N ARG A 109 -11.88 3.69 13.90
CA ARG A 109 -13.15 4.07 13.26
C ARG A 109 -13.79 5.31 13.89
N VAL A 110 -13.33 5.75 15.06
CA VAL A 110 -13.81 6.97 15.71
C VAL A 110 -13.21 8.21 15.02
N ARG A 111 -11.90 8.21 14.78
CA ARG A 111 -11.20 9.30 14.07
C ARG A 111 -11.06 9.06 12.57
N TRP A 112 -11.47 7.88 12.08
CA TRP A 112 -11.29 7.44 10.70
C TRP A 112 -9.84 7.57 10.23
N VAL A 113 -8.95 6.95 11.01
CA VAL A 113 -7.52 6.85 10.73
C VAL A 113 -7.11 5.39 10.81
N ALA A 114 -6.28 4.94 9.87
CA ALA A 114 -5.65 3.63 9.94
C ALA A 114 -4.13 3.79 9.81
N ASP A 115 -3.38 2.86 10.38
CA ASP A 115 -1.98 2.68 10.02
C ASP A 115 -1.64 1.23 9.68
N SER A 116 -0.66 1.09 8.80
CA SER A 116 -0.06 -0.19 8.45
C SER A 116 1.43 -0.04 8.65
N THR A 117 1.98 -0.93 9.46
CA THR A 117 3.41 -1.05 9.70
C THR A 117 3.85 -2.42 9.26
N PHE A 118 4.93 -2.53 8.49
CA PHE A 118 5.46 -3.83 8.10
C PHE A 118 6.98 -3.79 8.05
N ALA A 119 7.60 -4.96 8.25
CA ALA A 119 9.01 -5.15 7.98
C ALA A 119 9.28 -6.54 7.42
N ILE A 120 10.32 -6.62 6.61
CA ILE A 120 10.88 -7.86 6.10
C ILE A 120 12.24 -8.04 6.78
N THR A 121 12.61 -9.27 7.13
CA THR A 121 13.90 -9.58 7.73
C THR A 121 15.05 -8.97 6.91
N GLY A 122 15.89 -8.17 7.57
CA GLY A 122 17.00 -7.46 6.94
C GLY A 122 16.64 -6.12 6.27
N SER A 123 15.38 -5.69 6.33
CA SER A 123 14.91 -4.39 5.84
C SER A 123 14.42 -3.50 6.98
N PRO A 124 14.53 -2.17 6.87
CA PRO A 124 13.95 -1.26 7.84
C PRO A 124 12.41 -1.34 7.81
N GLU A 125 11.81 -1.05 8.96
CA GLU A 125 10.37 -0.91 9.10
C GLU A 125 9.82 0.20 8.19
N SER A 126 8.67 -0.07 7.58
CA SER A 126 7.89 0.89 6.81
C SER A 126 6.53 1.07 7.45
N ARG A 127 6.16 2.33 7.74
CA ARG A 127 4.88 2.70 8.32
C ARG A 127 4.16 3.70 7.43
N SER A 128 2.94 3.36 7.01
CA SER A 128 2.02 4.25 6.30
C SER A 128 0.80 4.56 7.16
N VAL A 129 0.30 5.78 7.10
CA VAL A 129 -0.92 6.21 7.81
C VAL A 129 -1.94 6.69 6.78
N LEU A 130 -3.18 6.22 6.89
CA LEU A 130 -4.28 6.60 6.04
C LEU A 130 -5.30 7.37 6.86
N LYS A 131 -5.83 8.46 6.29
CA LYS A 131 -6.90 9.23 6.92
C LYS A 131 -8.04 9.41 5.94
N GLN A 132 -9.22 8.90 6.31
CA GLN A 132 -10.40 8.93 5.45
C GLN A 132 -10.74 10.35 5.00
N GLY A 133 -11.01 10.50 3.71
CA GLY A 133 -11.36 11.79 3.11
C GLY A 133 -10.25 12.84 3.13
N ALA A 134 -9.04 12.50 3.59
CA ALA A 134 -7.90 13.42 3.65
C ALA A 134 -6.76 12.96 2.74
N GLY A 135 -6.25 11.74 2.92
CA GLY A 135 -5.15 11.22 2.13
C GLY A 135 -4.27 10.22 2.86
N ILE A 136 -3.05 10.07 2.35
CA ILE A 136 -2.10 9.02 2.74
C ILE A 136 -0.78 9.67 3.18
N TYR A 137 -0.19 9.15 4.23
CA TYR A 137 1.12 9.51 4.75
C TYR A 137 2.05 8.31 4.55
N ASP A 138 2.94 8.40 3.58
CA ASP A 138 3.92 7.35 3.30
C ASP A 138 5.29 7.71 3.87
N PRO A 139 6.10 6.73 4.29
CA PRO A 139 7.43 7.02 4.82
C PRO A 139 8.34 7.51 3.69
N VAL A 140 9.26 8.42 4.03
CA VAL A 140 10.30 8.88 3.09
C VAL A 140 11.28 7.72 2.82
N GLY A 141 11.05 7.03 1.70
CA GLY A 141 11.72 5.76 1.39
C GLY A 141 13.14 5.88 0.84
N ASP A 142 13.40 6.81 -0.09
CA ASP A 142 14.61 6.78 -0.89
C ASP A 142 15.65 7.87 -0.55
N GLY A 143 16.91 7.61 -0.89
CA GLY A 143 18.02 8.52 -0.61
C GLY A 143 17.93 9.86 -1.37
N MET A 144 17.25 9.91 -2.52
CA MET A 144 17.05 11.14 -3.28
C MET A 144 16.03 12.05 -2.57
N SER A 145 14.94 11.49 -2.08
CA SER A 145 13.95 12.20 -1.26
C SER A 145 14.60 12.77 0.01
N ARG A 146 15.41 11.98 0.73
CA ARG A 146 16.15 12.46 1.91
C ARG A 146 17.15 13.57 1.56
N SER A 147 17.83 13.46 0.42
CA SER A 147 18.76 14.50 -0.07
C SER A 147 18.03 15.79 -0.42
N ALA A 148 16.86 15.70 -1.05
CA ALA A 148 16.01 16.85 -1.33
C ALA A 148 15.52 17.52 -0.03
N LEU A 149 15.07 16.74 0.95
CA LEU A 149 14.67 17.25 2.27
C LEU A 149 15.82 17.97 2.99
N LYS A 150 17.03 17.40 2.96
CA LYS A 150 18.23 18.05 3.51
C LYS A 150 18.53 19.37 2.79
N MET A 151 18.47 19.39 1.46
CA MET A 151 18.64 20.58 0.64
C MET A 151 17.61 21.67 0.98
N MET A 152 16.38 21.27 1.31
CA MET A 152 15.30 22.17 1.71
C MET A 152 15.37 22.62 3.18
N GLY A 153 16.33 22.12 3.97
CA GLY A 153 16.43 22.41 5.39
C GLY A 153 15.39 21.69 6.27
N ARG A 154 14.82 20.57 5.80
CA ARG A 154 13.78 19.79 6.50
C ARG A 154 14.18 18.32 6.75
N PRO A 155 15.34 18.03 7.36
CA PRO A 155 15.80 16.65 7.56
C PRO A 155 14.95 15.82 8.54
N ALA A 156 14.15 16.47 9.39
CA ALA A 156 13.27 15.81 10.35
C ALA A 156 11.97 15.27 9.74
N VAL A 157 11.68 15.56 8.47
CA VAL A 157 10.50 15.03 7.78
C VAL A 157 10.66 13.53 7.58
N GLN A 158 9.68 12.78 8.08
CA GLN A 158 9.62 11.32 8.00
C GLN A 158 8.56 10.82 7.03
N TYR A 159 7.53 11.63 6.77
CA TYR A 159 6.37 11.26 5.97
C TYR A 159 6.14 12.20 4.79
N VAL A 160 5.69 11.62 3.68
CA VAL A 160 5.18 12.30 2.51
C VAL A 160 3.66 12.19 2.54
N PHE A 161 2.98 13.33 2.56
CA PHE A 161 1.53 13.40 2.51
C PHE A 161 1.05 13.57 1.07
N GLU A 162 0.22 12.66 0.61
CA GLU A 162 -0.52 12.75 -0.65
C GLU A 162 -2.00 12.94 -0.34
N ALA A 163 -2.53 14.09 -0.75
CA ALA A 163 -3.94 14.41 -0.55
C ALA A 163 -4.80 13.57 -1.51
N ASP A 164 -5.68 12.76 -0.93
CA ASP A 164 -6.64 11.97 -1.68
C ASP A 164 -7.95 11.89 -0.89
N LYS A 165 -8.96 12.62 -1.37
CA LYS A 165 -10.29 12.66 -0.75
C LYS A 165 -11.11 11.41 -1.02
N SER A 166 -10.66 10.56 -1.94
CA SER A 166 -11.33 9.30 -2.28
C SER A 166 -10.92 8.13 -1.38
N VAL A 167 -9.93 8.33 -0.49
CA VAL A 167 -9.52 7.33 0.50
C VAL A 167 -10.71 6.99 1.40
N THR A 168 -11.15 5.74 1.30
CA THR A 168 -12.13 5.10 2.19
C THR A 168 -11.43 3.97 2.94
N LEU A 169 -11.47 4.00 4.26
CA LEU A 169 -10.72 3.05 5.08
C LEU A 169 -11.24 1.62 4.97
N ASP A 170 -12.55 1.44 4.74
CA ASP A 170 -13.13 0.12 4.52
C ASP A 170 -12.50 -0.62 3.32
N LYS A 171 -12.00 0.11 2.31
CA LYS A 171 -11.33 -0.51 1.14
C LYS A 171 -9.82 -0.61 1.29
N ALA A 172 -9.21 0.31 2.04
CA ALA A 172 -7.77 0.48 2.09
C ALA A 172 -7.12 -0.29 3.26
N ALA A 173 -7.89 -0.61 4.29
CA ALA A 173 -7.52 -1.47 5.40
C ALA A 173 -8.73 -2.36 5.69
N PRO A 174 -8.92 -3.43 4.88
CA PRO A 174 -10.08 -4.30 5.01
C PRO A 174 -10.14 -4.89 6.42
N GLY A 175 -11.35 -5.03 6.93
CA GLY A 175 -11.57 -5.57 8.26
C GLY A 175 -11.23 -7.06 8.33
N PRO A 176 -11.15 -7.64 9.55
CA PRO A 176 -10.94 -9.08 9.77
C PRO A 176 -12.02 -9.98 9.13
N VAL A 177 -13.08 -9.36 8.60
CA VAL A 177 -14.34 -9.99 8.19
C VAL A 177 -14.47 -10.10 6.66
N GLU A 178 -13.54 -9.54 5.90
CA GLU A 178 -13.50 -9.77 4.45
C GLU A 178 -13.06 -11.22 4.08
N LEU A 179 -12.88 -12.08 5.09
CA LEU A 179 -12.68 -13.53 5.00
C LEU A 179 -13.93 -14.33 4.62
N ALA A 180 -15.09 -13.70 4.43
CA ALA A 180 -16.27 -14.32 3.84
C ALA A 180 -16.04 -14.58 2.34
N ALA A 181 -15.11 -15.49 2.03
CA ALA A 181 -14.74 -15.86 0.68
C ALA A 181 -15.97 -16.44 -0.04
N PRO A 182 -16.16 -16.15 -1.34
CA PRO A 182 -17.21 -16.78 -2.13
C PRO A 182 -17.05 -18.32 -2.21
N THR A 183 -15.87 -18.84 -1.87
CA THR A 183 -15.44 -20.23 -2.03
C THR A 183 -15.01 -20.89 -0.72
N ILE A 184 -15.84 -20.80 0.32
CA ILE A 184 -15.64 -21.59 1.55
C ILE A 184 -15.95 -23.06 1.23
N ALA A 185 -14.94 -23.93 1.32
CA ALA A 185 -15.09 -25.37 1.15
C ALA A 185 -15.68 -26.06 2.39
N ALA A 186 -15.96 -27.36 2.28
CA ALA A 186 -16.20 -28.20 3.44
C ALA A 186 -14.94 -28.25 4.33
N GLY A 187 -15.12 -28.54 5.61
CA GLY A 187 -14.01 -28.55 6.56
C GLY A 187 -14.46 -28.94 7.96
N THR A 188 -13.66 -28.63 8.97
CA THR A 188 -13.93 -29.02 10.36
C THR A 188 -14.16 -27.83 11.26
N ARG A 189 -15.04 -28.02 12.24
CA ARG A 189 -15.21 -27.14 13.39
C ARG A 189 -14.78 -27.89 14.64
N THR A 190 -13.79 -27.38 15.36
CA THR A 190 -13.37 -27.92 16.66
C THR A 190 -13.76 -26.93 17.75
N VAL A 191 -14.55 -27.39 18.73
CA VAL A 191 -14.86 -26.59 19.92
C VAL A 191 -13.98 -27.07 21.06
N HIS A 192 -13.25 -26.14 21.67
CA HIS A 192 -12.31 -26.40 22.77
C HIS A 192 -12.98 -26.26 24.14
N GLU A 193 -12.29 -26.74 25.18
CA GLU A 193 -12.78 -26.71 26.57
C GLU A 193 -13.00 -25.30 27.12
N ASP A 194 -12.23 -24.32 26.65
CA ASP A 194 -12.34 -22.92 27.05
C ASP A 194 -13.45 -22.16 26.32
N GLY A 195 -14.19 -22.84 25.45
CA GLY A 195 -15.27 -22.28 24.64
C GLY A 195 -14.81 -21.64 23.33
N THR A 196 -13.52 -21.59 23.05
CA THR A 196 -13.01 -21.16 21.74
C THR A 196 -13.36 -22.19 20.66
N THR A 197 -13.34 -21.75 19.40
CA THR A 197 -13.68 -22.59 18.26
C THR A 197 -12.71 -22.36 17.11
N ASP A 198 -12.17 -23.45 16.58
CA ASP A 198 -11.36 -23.46 15.36
C ASP A 198 -12.18 -23.91 14.16
N TYR A 199 -12.07 -23.18 13.06
CA TYR A 199 -12.64 -23.54 11.76
C TYR A 199 -11.53 -23.79 10.76
N ARG A 200 -11.40 -25.03 10.27
CA ARG A 200 -10.37 -25.41 9.31
C ARG A 200 -10.97 -25.82 7.98
N PHE A 201 -10.49 -25.24 6.89
CA PHE A 201 -10.93 -25.56 5.53
C PHE A 201 -9.83 -25.24 4.51
N SER A 202 -9.91 -25.81 3.31
CA SER A 202 -8.99 -25.46 2.22
C SER A 202 -9.64 -24.47 1.27
N ASP A 203 -8.90 -23.45 0.86
CA ASP A 203 -9.28 -22.47 -0.15
C ASP A 203 -8.29 -22.54 -1.32
N PRO A 204 -8.77 -22.52 -2.59
CA PRO A 204 -7.90 -22.68 -3.76
C PRO A 204 -6.93 -21.53 -3.99
N THR A 205 -7.14 -20.38 -3.34
CA THR A 205 -6.32 -19.16 -3.51
C THR A 205 -5.34 -18.92 -2.37
N VAL A 206 -5.70 -19.31 -1.14
CA VAL A 206 -4.87 -19.09 0.05
C VAL A 206 -4.38 -20.38 0.72
N GLY A 207 -4.80 -21.55 0.24
CA GLY A 207 -4.38 -22.85 0.75
C GLY A 207 -5.20 -23.29 1.95
N ASP A 208 -4.58 -24.02 2.88
CA ASP A 208 -5.24 -24.43 4.11
C ASP A 208 -5.38 -23.23 5.04
N VAL A 209 -6.59 -23.00 5.54
CA VAL A 209 -6.96 -21.90 6.42
C VAL A 209 -7.45 -22.45 7.75
N THR A 210 -7.01 -21.82 8.84
CA THR A 210 -7.59 -22.01 10.18
C THR A 210 -8.06 -20.65 10.70
N LEU A 211 -9.31 -20.55 11.11
CA LEU A 211 -9.87 -19.37 11.77
C LEU A 211 -10.13 -19.69 13.23
N HIS A 212 -9.62 -18.85 14.13
CA HIS A 212 -9.81 -19.00 15.57
C HIS A 212 -10.85 -17.99 16.04
N ALA A 213 -11.90 -18.48 16.70
CA ALA A 213 -12.94 -17.64 17.28
C ALA A 213 -13.05 -17.84 18.79
N ASP A 214 -13.33 -16.78 19.53
CA ASP A 214 -13.58 -16.87 20.97
C ASP A 214 -14.98 -17.45 21.29
N GLY A 215 -15.29 -17.61 22.59
CA GLY A 215 -16.60 -18.08 23.04
C GLY A 215 -17.78 -17.16 22.70
N SER A 216 -17.53 -15.93 22.23
CA SER A 216 -18.54 -15.01 21.70
C SER A 216 -18.62 -15.05 20.17
N ALA A 217 -17.96 -16.03 19.54
CA ALA A 217 -17.80 -16.17 18.10
C ALA A 217 -17.08 -14.99 17.43
N VAL A 218 -16.24 -14.25 18.15
CA VAL A 218 -15.43 -13.16 17.57
C VAL A 218 -14.12 -13.75 17.07
N LEU A 219 -13.72 -13.43 15.84
CA LEU A 219 -12.45 -13.89 15.25
C LEU A 219 -11.26 -13.31 16.01
N THR A 220 -10.44 -14.14 16.64
CA THR A 220 -9.26 -13.72 17.41
C THR A 220 -7.96 -13.94 16.66
N ALA A 221 -7.91 -14.92 15.76
CA ALA A 221 -6.74 -15.16 14.92
C ALA A 221 -7.11 -15.87 13.61
N ALA A 222 -6.21 -15.82 12.63
CA ALA A 222 -6.31 -16.56 11.39
C ALA A 222 -4.91 -17.04 10.94
N GLU A 223 -4.85 -18.29 10.50
CA GLU A 223 -3.68 -18.90 9.91
C GLU A 223 -3.97 -19.31 8.47
N SER A 224 -2.97 -19.21 7.60
CA SER A 224 -3.05 -19.77 6.26
C SER A 224 -1.71 -20.35 5.82
N SER A 225 -1.76 -21.42 5.04
CA SER A 225 -0.59 -21.98 4.38
C SER A 225 -0.92 -22.50 2.98
N LEU A 226 -0.17 -22.04 1.99
CA LEU A 226 -0.26 -22.49 0.61
C LEU A 226 1.08 -23.07 0.21
N THR A 227 1.08 -24.31 -0.26
CA THR A 227 2.26 -24.92 -0.89
C THR A 227 1.90 -25.32 -2.32
N ASP A 228 2.57 -24.69 -3.29
CA ASP A 228 2.36 -24.95 -4.71
C ASP A 228 3.70 -24.85 -5.46
N ASP A 229 4.00 -25.83 -6.31
CA ASP A 229 5.21 -25.88 -7.17
C ASP A 229 6.54 -25.47 -6.47
N GLY A 230 6.74 -25.90 -5.23
CA GLY A 230 7.96 -25.61 -4.46
C GLY A 230 8.05 -24.19 -3.90
N LEU A 231 6.96 -23.42 -3.97
CA LEU A 231 6.69 -22.20 -3.23
C LEU A 231 5.80 -22.53 -2.02
N THR A 232 6.24 -22.19 -0.82
CA THR A 232 5.42 -22.23 0.39
C THR A 232 5.22 -20.82 0.91
N VAL A 233 3.97 -20.41 1.10
CA VAL A 233 3.58 -19.16 1.75
C VAL A 233 2.82 -19.53 3.02
N SER A 234 3.22 -18.97 4.15
CA SER A 234 2.48 -19.08 5.41
C SER A 234 2.25 -17.71 6.02
N MET A 235 1.10 -17.55 6.66
CA MET A 235 0.71 -16.31 7.33
C MET A 235 -0.08 -16.63 8.59
N GLU A 236 0.19 -15.87 9.65
CA GLU A 236 -0.51 -15.92 10.93
C GLU A 236 -0.89 -14.48 11.28
N ILE A 237 -2.12 -14.25 11.72
CA ILE A 237 -2.64 -12.93 12.09
C ILE A 237 -3.46 -13.06 13.37
N ASP A 238 -3.12 -12.29 14.39
CA ASP A 238 -3.92 -12.05 15.59
C ASP A 238 -4.74 -10.77 15.46
N TYR A 239 -5.95 -10.78 16.03
CA TYR A 239 -6.87 -9.64 16.05
C TYR A 239 -7.19 -9.18 17.46
N ASN A 240 -7.28 -7.86 17.64
CA ASN A 240 -7.74 -7.21 18.85
C ASN A 240 -8.81 -6.17 18.50
N TYR A 241 -9.85 -6.06 19.31
CA TYR A 241 -10.99 -5.19 19.04
C TYR A 241 -11.13 -4.08 20.08
N GLY A 242 -11.76 -2.98 19.66
CA GLY A 242 -11.99 -1.82 20.51
C GLY A 242 -11.37 -0.54 19.95
N GLU A 243 -11.52 0.55 20.70
CA GLU A 243 -10.98 1.86 20.29
C GLU A 243 -9.46 1.78 20.14
N GLN A 244 -8.97 2.26 18.99
CA GLN A 244 -7.55 2.28 18.67
C GLN A 244 -7.02 3.70 18.74
N ASP A 245 -5.81 3.88 19.27
CA ASP A 245 -5.10 5.16 19.15
C ASP A 245 -4.10 5.15 17.99
N VAL A 246 -4.53 5.64 16.82
CA VAL A 246 -3.67 5.80 15.64
C VAL A 246 -3.26 7.27 15.47
N PRO A 247 -2.00 7.63 15.77
CA PRO A 247 -1.54 9.00 15.65
C PRO A 247 -1.32 9.37 14.17
N VAL A 248 -1.85 10.53 13.79
CA VAL A 248 -1.59 11.14 12.48
C VAL A 248 -0.27 11.91 12.55
N PRO A 249 0.65 11.73 11.58
CA PRO A 249 1.91 12.47 11.53
C PRO A 249 1.70 13.99 11.58
N VAL A 250 2.53 14.68 12.38
CA VAL A 250 2.40 16.12 12.59
C VAL A 250 3.00 16.93 11.43
N ALA A 251 2.65 18.22 11.34
CA ALA A 251 3.14 19.11 10.27
C ALA A 251 4.68 19.21 10.20
N GLY A 252 5.38 19.09 11.33
CA GLY A 252 6.84 19.11 11.39
C GLY A 252 7.50 17.87 10.76
N GLU A 253 6.80 16.73 10.78
CA GLU A 253 7.27 15.43 10.30
C GLU A 253 6.81 15.14 8.87
N THR A 254 6.00 16.02 8.28
CA THR A 254 5.32 15.79 7.01
C THR A 254 5.69 16.82 5.95
N ILE A 255 5.75 16.36 4.69
CA ILE A 255 5.86 17.23 3.52
C ILE A 255 4.80 16.80 2.50
N ASP A 256 4.19 17.73 1.77
CA ASP A 256 3.31 17.32 0.68
C ASP A 256 4.12 16.74 -0.50
N ALA A 257 3.54 15.75 -1.17
CA ALA A 257 4.17 15.02 -2.27
C ALA A 257 4.64 15.95 -3.42
N LYS A 258 3.90 17.03 -3.70
CA LYS A 258 4.23 17.99 -4.76
C LYS A 258 5.44 18.84 -4.40
N THR A 259 5.55 19.27 -3.15
CA THR A 259 6.70 20.03 -2.65
C THR A 259 7.94 19.15 -2.61
N LEU A 260 7.82 17.88 -2.19
CA LEU A 260 8.94 16.94 -2.25
C LEU A 260 9.40 16.71 -3.70
N THR A 261 8.46 16.48 -4.62
CA THR A 261 8.74 16.35 -6.07
C THR A 261 9.48 17.56 -6.60
N THR A 262 9.06 18.77 -6.18
CA THR A 262 9.74 20.02 -6.54
C THR A 262 11.16 20.07 -5.98
N GLY A 263 11.35 19.66 -4.71
CA GLY A 263 12.67 19.53 -4.10
C GLY A 263 13.61 18.60 -4.89
N ILE A 264 13.11 17.42 -5.28
CA ILE A 264 13.86 16.46 -6.11
C ILE A 264 14.20 17.03 -7.49
N ALA A 265 13.25 17.75 -8.12
CA ALA A 265 13.47 18.39 -9.40
C ALA A 265 14.60 19.44 -9.34
N TYR A 266 14.69 20.19 -8.24
CA TYR A 266 15.77 21.15 -8.02
C TYR A 266 17.10 20.51 -7.65
N LEU A 267 17.10 19.36 -6.96
CA LEU A 267 18.30 18.55 -6.75
C LEU A 267 18.92 18.13 -8.10
N ASN A 268 18.07 17.79 -9.07
CA ASN A 268 18.46 17.37 -10.42
C ASN A 268 18.55 18.52 -11.45
N MET A 269 18.44 19.80 -11.02
CA MET A 269 18.26 20.92 -11.95
C MET A 269 19.40 21.06 -12.97
N ALA A 270 20.65 20.75 -12.58
CA ALA A 270 21.81 20.91 -13.44
C ALA A 270 21.72 20.01 -14.68
N SER A 271 21.30 18.76 -14.47
CA SER A 271 21.07 17.77 -15.52
C SER A 271 19.92 18.19 -16.42
N SER A 272 18.79 18.64 -15.84
CA SER A 272 17.61 19.10 -16.60
C SER A 272 17.91 20.32 -17.48
N VAL A 273 18.66 21.31 -16.96
CA VAL A 273 19.07 22.49 -17.74
C VAL A 273 20.03 22.09 -18.87
N LYS A 274 21.00 21.20 -18.59
CA LYS A 274 21.93 20.70 -19.62
C LYS A 274 21.17 19.96 -20.71
N TYR A 275 20.28 19.04 -20.33
CA TYR A 275 19.43 18.26 -21.24
C TYR A 275 18.62 19.18 -22.17
N ALA A 276 17.85 20.11 -21.61
CA ALA A 276 17.05 21.04 -22.41
C ALA A 276 17.91 21.88 -23.38
N ALA A 277 19.13 22.27 -22.98
CA ALA A 277 20.05 23.01 -23.84
C ALA A 277 20.66 22.14 -24.95
N THR A 278 21.10 20.92 -24.65
CA THR A 278 21.76 20.02 -25.62
C THR A 278 20.77 19.42 -26.60
N ASP A 279 19.62 18.97 -26.12
CA ASP A 279 18.60 18.32 -26.95
C ASP A 279 17.88 19.35 -27.80
N GLY A 280 17.59 20.52 -27.24
CA GLY A 280 17.04 21.64 -28.01
C GLY A 280 17.99 22.07 -29.14
N ALA A 281 19.30 22.07 -28.89
CA ALA A 281 20.30 22.33 -29.92
C ALA A 281 20.35 21.22 -30.98
N ALA A 282 20.32 19.95 -30.59
CA ALA A 282 20.30 18.81 -31.51
C ALA A 282 19.04 18.80 -32.39
N ALA A 283 17.86 18.99 -31.79
CA ALA A 283 16.58 19.11 -32.48
C ALA A 283 16.59 20.27 -33.49
N THR A 284 17.21 21.40 -33.12
CA THR A 284 17.37 22.55 -34.01
C THR A 284 18.25 22.23 -35.22
N ARG A 285 19.40 21.54 -35.01
CA ARG A 285 20.26 21.10 -36.13
C ARG A 285 19.51 20.15 -37.06
N LYS A 286 18.76 19.20 -36.50
CA LYS A 286 17.93 18.26 -37.28
C LYS A 286 16.87 18.99 -38.10
N ALA A 287 16.18 19.96 -37.51
CA ALA A 287 15.15 20.75 -38.19
C ALA A 287 15.70 21.62 -39.33
N ALA A 288 16.96 22.05 -39.25
CA ALA A 288 17.58 22.90 -40.27
C ALA A 288 18.05 22.13 -41.51
N LYS A 289 18.14 20.79 -41.46
CA LYS A 289 18.56 19.92 -42.59
C LYS A 289 19.86 20.39 -43.28
N GLY A 290 20.86 20.80 -42.49
CA GLY A 290 22.14 21.33 -43.00
C GLY A 290 22.11 22.79 -43.49
N GLY A 291 20.95 23.44 -43.49
CA GLY A 291 20.77 24.84 -43.81
C GLY A 291 21.17 25.80 -42.68
N LYS A 292 20.96 27.11 -42.92
CA LYS A 292 21.18 28.16 -41.91
C LYS A 292 20.18 28.01 -40.77
N ILE A 293 20.66 28.04 -39.53
CA ILE A 293 19.81 27.95 -38.35
C ILE A 293 19.01 29.25 -38.19
N LYS A 294 17.67 29.14 -38.21
CA LYS A 294 16.78 30.26 -37.87
C LYS A 294 16.70 30.40 -36.34
N VAL A 295 16.99 31.59 -35.82
CA VAL A 295 16.93 31.88 -34.37
C VAL A 295 15.53 31.61 -33.80
N ALA A 296 14.47 31.92 -34.55
CA ALA A 296 13.09 31.63 -34.14
C ALA A 296 12.84 30.12 -33.94
N THR A 297 13.34 29.27 -34.85
CA THR A 297 13.24 27.81 -34.73
C THR A 297 14.02 27.30 -33.53
N LEU A 298 15.22 27.82 -33.30
CA LEU A 298 16.04 27.49 -32.13
C LEU A 298 15.31 27.81 -30.82
N ARG A 299 14.75 29.02 -30.71
CA ARG A 299 13.98 29.46 -29.53
C ARG A 299 12.78 28.53 -29.25
N LYS A 300 12.03 28.18 -30.30
CA LYS A 300 10.86 27.30 -30.21
C LYS A 300 11.24 25.90 -29.71
N LEU A 301 12.27 25.29 -30.30
CA LEU A 301 12.65 23.92 -29.96
C LEU A 301 13.30 23.81 -28.58
N VAL A 302 14.18 24.73 -28.21
CA VAL A 302 14.74 24.76 -26.85
C VAL A 302 13.65 25.02 -25.80
N GLY A 303 12.67 25.90 -26.11
CA GLY A 303 11.51 26.10 -25.24
C GLY A 303 10.67 24.83 -25.06
N LYS A 304 10.49 24.05 -26.14
CA LYS A 304 9.80 22.75 -26.08
C LYS A 304 10.53 21.75 -25.18
N GLU A 305 11.84 21.61 -25.31
CA GLU A 305 12.62 20.69 -24.46
C GLU A 305 12.66 21.13 -23.00
N ALA A 306 12.71 22.44 -22.72
CA ALA A 306 12.58 22.93 -21.35
C ALA A 306 11.20 22.62 -20.74
N ALA A 307 10.12 22.76 -21.53
CA ALA A 307 8.77 22.38 -21.09
C ALA A 307 8.65 20.86 -20.88
N ALA A 308 9.27 20.05 -21.75
CA ALA A 308 9.32 18.60 -21.59
C ALA A 308 10.09 18.19 -20.32
N ALA A 309 11.25 18.80 -20.06
CA ALA A 309 12.02 18.57 -18.85
C ALA A 309 11.22 18.92 -17.58
N ASN A 310 10.52 20.06 -17.58
CA ASN A 310 9.66 20.46 -16.46
C ASN A 310 8.49 19.50 -16.24
N LYS A 311 7.86 19.04 -17.34
CA LYS A 311 6.77 18.05 -17.28
C LYS A 311 7.27 16.73 -16.70
N SER A 312 8.41 16.23 -17.17
CA SER A 312 9.03 14.99 -16.66
C SER A 312 9.44 15.10 -15.19
N ALA A 313 9.86 16.28 -14.75
CA ALA A 313 10.24 16.54 -13.36
C ALA A 313 9.04 16.84 -12.44
N GLY A 314 7.82 17.00 -12.97
CA GLY A 314 6.64 17.40 -12.19
C GLY A 314 6.69 18.83 -11.62
N ALA A 315 7.68 19.64 -12.03
CA ALA A 315 7.91 20.99 -11.49
C ALA A 315 8.53 21.93 -12.53
N ALA A 316 8.16 23.21 -12.47
CA ALA A 316 8.63 24.25 -13.39
C ALA A 316 10.02 24.80 -12.99
N VAL A 317 11.06 23.98 -13.10
CA VAL A 317 12.44 24.29 -12.67
C VAL A 317 13.24 25.04 -13.74
N VAL A 318 13.15 24.58 -14.99
CA VAL A 318 13.93 25.10 -16.12
C VAL A 318 13.21 26.29 -16.75
N LYS A 319 13.93 27.42 -16.86
CA LYS A 319 13.47 28.67 -17.47
C LYS A 319 14.26 28.97 -18.74
N VAL A 320 13.59 29.53 -19.74
CA VAL A 320 14.22 29.95 -21.01
C VAL A 320 14.04 31.44 -21.19
N LYS A 321 15.14 32.15 -21.43
CA LYS A 321 15.16 33.58 -21.75
C LYS A 321 15.73 33.77 -23.16
N ASN A 322 15.03 34.50 -24.01
CA ASN A 322 15.55 34.88 -25.32
C ASN A 322 16.74 35.84 -25.16
N ILE A 323 17.82 35.60 -25.91
CA ILE A 323 18.99 36.48 -25.97
C ILE A 323 19.34 36.77 -27.43
N THR A 324 20.27 37.70 -27.65
CA THR A 324 20.81 37.99 -28.98
C THR A 324 21.34 36.72 -29.62
N SER A 325 20.85 36.41 -30.82
CA SER A 325 21.21 35.23 -31.62
C SER A 325 20.92 33.86 -30.97
N GLY A 326 20.05 33.78 -29.95
CA GLY A 326 19.76 32.50 -29.31
C GLY A 326 18.83 32.54 -28.10
N VAL A 327 19.10 31.64 -27.14
CA VAL A 327 18.43 31.52 -25.84
C VAL A 327 19.41 31.25 -24.70
N ARG A 328 19.02 31.63 -23.48
CA ARG A 328 19.62 31.22 -22.22
C ARG A 328 18.66 30.27 -21.50
N VAL A 329 19.08 29.04 -21.29
CA VAL A 329 18.38 28.03 -20.49
C VAL A 329 18.98 28.09 -19.09
N HIS A 330 18.17 28.24 -18.05
CA HIS A 330 18.68 28.42 -16.69
C HIS A 330 17.70 27.90 -15.64
N ALA A 331 18.23 27.60 -14.46
CA ALA A 331 17.47 27.34 -13.25
C ALA A 331 18.24 27.90 -12.05
N THR A 332 17.49 28.31 -11.02
CA THR A 332 18.03 28.77 -9.73
C THR A 332 17.30 28.03 -8.63
N ASN A 333 18.05 27.33 -7.79
CA ASN A 333 17.52 26.60 -6.65
C ASN A 333 17.07 27.59 -5.57
N PRO A 334 15.78 27.59 -5.17
CA PRO A 334 15.27 28.57 -4.22
C PRO A 334 15.81 28.36 -2.80
N TRP A 335 16.25 27.15 -2.45
CA TRP A 335 16.79 26.81 -1.12
C TRP A 335 18.29 27.05 -1.03
N THR A 336 19.07 26.55 -1.99
CA THR A 336 20.54 26.67 -1.94
C THR A 336 21.09 27.91 -2.64
N LYS A 337 20.23 28.64 -3.38
CA LYS A 337 20.59 29.77 -4.25
C LYS A 337 21.55 29.44 -5.40
N GLN A 338 21.96 28.18 -5.53
CA GLN A 338 22.79 27.72 -6.63
C GLN A 338 22.05 27.94 -7.96
N SER A 339 22.77 28.34 -8.99
CA SER A 339 22.22 28.59 -10.32
C SER A 339 23.02 27.86 -11.38
N VAL A 340 22.32 27.33 -12.38
CA VAL A 340 22.93 26.71 -13.56
C VAL A 340 22.35 27.39 -14.79
N ALA A 341 23.22 27.77 -15.72
CA ALA A 341 22.79 28.37 -16.98
C ALA A 341 23.63 27.88 -18.16
N TYR A 342 22.97 27.76 -19.30
CA TYR A 342 23.58 27.47 -20.59
C TYR A 342 23.07 28.50 -21.61
N THR A 343 23.96 28.95 -22.47
CA THR A 343 23.61 29.75 -23.65
C THR A 343 23.62 28.84 -24.87
N VAL A 344 22.57 28.92 -25.67
CA VAL A 344 22.42 28.18 -26.93
C VAL A 344 22.27 29.21 -28.04
N LYS A 345 23.29 29.35 -28.88
CA LYS A 345 23.34 30.37 -29.94
C LYS A 345 23.37 29.74 -31.33
N ALA A 346 22.65 30.34 -32.26
CA ALA A 346 22.80 30.05 -33.68
C ALA A 346 24.04 30.76 -34.23
N SER A 347 24.88 30.04 -34.97
CA SER A 347 26.06 30.58 -35.67
C SER A 347 26.11 29.98 -37.07
N GLY A 348 25.52 30.70 -38.04
CA GLY A 348 25.40 30.22 -39.42
C GLY A 348 24.61 28.90 -39.51
N LYS A 349 25.29 27.82 -39.90
CA LYS A 349 24.73 26.45 -39.99
C LYS A 349 24.89 25.64 -38.69
N LYS A 350 25.54 26.20 -37.67
CA LYS A 350 25.86 25.52 -36.40
C LYS A 350 25.02 26.07 -35.25
N VAL A 351 24.84 25.23 -34.23
CA VAL A 351 24.31 25.63 -32.92
C VAL A 351 25.41 25.41 -31.89
N VAL A 352 25.75 26.44 -31.13
CA VAL A 352 26.77 26.40 -30.08
C VAL A 352 26.08 26.41 -28.73
N VAL A 353 26.42 25.44 -27.88
CA VAL A 353 25.95 25.36 -26.49
C VAL A 353 27.14 25.64 -25.58
N LYS A 354 27.05 26.66 -24.73
CA LYS A 354 28.11 27.03 -23.78
C LYS A 354 27.52 27.18 -22.38
N LYS A 355 28.16 26.57 -21.38
CA LYS A 355 27.83 26.84 -19.96
C LYS A 355 28.14 28.31 -19.66
N ALA A 356 27.18 29.01 -19.06
CA ALA A 356 27.27 30.44 -18.77
C ALA A 356 27.90 30.69 -17.40
#